data_AF-A0A0J6KTH9-F1
#
_entry.id   AF-A0A0J6KTH9-F1
#
_cell.length_a   1.000
_cell.length_b   1.000
_cell.length_c   1.000
_cell.angle_alpha   90.00
_cell.angle_beta   90.00
_cell.angle_gamma   90.00
#
_symmetry.space_group_name_H-M   'P 1'
#
loop_
_entity.id
_entity.type
_entity.pdbx_description
1 polymer ?
#
loop_
_entity_poly.entity_id
_entity_poly.type
_entity_poly.pdbx_seq_one_letter_code
_entity_poly.pdbx_strand_id
1 'polypeptide(L)'
;MNKYSVFSLATLVIFSVLFYTMFSGVLLRLGKPLIFSMFLFPLLGIFSGLKAKKGLMKWLLIILNFIAICIIGYILLLAYGIAEN
;
A
#
# COMPACT_ATOMS: atom_id res chain seq x y z
N MET A 1 -20.71 -7.96 1.12
CA MET A 1 -19.63 -7.24 0.37
C MET A 1 -19.16 -8.08 -0.79
N ASN A 2 -18.78 -7.47 -1.92
CA ASN A 2 -18.30 -8.19 -3.11
C ASN A 2 -16.89 -8.77 -2.86
N LYS A 3 -16.58 -9.97 -3.39
CA LYS A 3 -15.29 -10.66 -3.15
C LYS A 3 -14.07 -9.78 -3.45
N TYR A 4 -14.15 -8.98 -4.52
CA TYR A 4 -13.11 -8.03 -4.93
C TYR A 4 -12.93 -6.84 -3.98
N SER A 5 -14.00 -6.41 -3.33
CA SER A 5 -13.96 -5.33 -2.33
C SER A 5 -13.35 -5.83 -1.03
N VAL A 6 -13.65 -7.07 -0.61
CA VAL A 6 -12.98 -7.72 0.53
C VAL A 6 -11.48 -7.89 0.25
N PHE A 7 -11.11 -8.31 -0.97
CA PHE A 7 -9.70 -8.45 -1.36
C PHE A 7 -8.96 -7.11 -1.32
N SER A 8 -9.54 -6.04 -1.88
CA SER A 8 -8.95 -4.69 -1.86
C SER A 8 -8.82 -4.12 -0.44
N LEU A 9 -9.73 -4.49 0.46
CA LEU A 9 -9.66 -4.11 1.87
C LEU A 9 -8.58 -4.92 2.62
N ALA A 10 -8.46 -6.22 2.33
CA ALA A 10 -7.41 -7.07 2.87
C ALA A 10 -6.02 -6.60 2.45
N THR A 11 -5.81 -6.22 1.18
CA THR A 11 -4.54 -5.64 0.71
C THR A 11 -4.20 -4.34 1.43
N LEU A 12 -5.21 -3.54 1.78
CA LEU A 12 -5.06 -2.30 2.53
C LEU A 12 -4.64 -2.55 3.98
N VAL A 13 -5.28 -3.51 4.64
CA VAL A 13 -4.92 -3.93 6.00
C VAL A 13 -3.50 -4.48 6.03
N ILE A 14 -3.14 -5.34 5.07
CA ILE A 14 -1.77 -5.85 4.92
C ILE A 14 -0.78 -4.69 4.73
N PHE A 15 -1.09 -3.73 3.86
CA PHE A 15 -0.27 -2.54 3.69
C PHE A 15 -0.11 -1.76 4.99
N SER A 16 -1.18 -1.51 5.74
CA SER A 16 -1.12 -0.78 7.03
C SER A 16 -0.27 -1.51 8.07
N VAL A 17 -0.38 -2.83 8.18
CA VAL A 17 0.45 -3.64 9.10
C VAL A 17 1.92 -3.59 8.69
N LEU A 18 2.21 -3.74 7.39
CA LEU A 18 3.56 -3.59 6.87
C LEU A 18 4.12 -2.20 7.14
N PHE A 19 3.32 -1.16 6.90
CA PHE A 19 3.68 0.23 7.13
C PHE A 19 4.02 0.51 8.60
N TYR A 20 3.21 -0.01 9.53
CA TYR A 20 3.48 0.10 10.96
C TYR A 20 4.76 -0.64 11.37
N THR A 21 5.04 -1.77 10.74
CA THR A 21 6.29 -2.54 10.97
C THR A 21 7.51 -1.79 10.44
N MET A 22 7.36 -1.01 9.36
CA MET A 22 8.38 -0.07 8.89
C MET A 22 8.60 1.08 9.86
N PHE A 23 7.52 1.70 10.33
CA PHE A 23 7.60 2.85 11.23
C PHE A 23 8.24 2.49 12.58
N SER A 24 7.98 1.29 13.09
CA SER A 24 8.62 0.77 14.32
C SER A 24 10.12 0.44 14.16
N GLY A 25 10.71 0.67 12.98
CA GLY A 25 12.14 0.47 12.73
C GLY A 25 12.55 -1.00 12.58
N VAL A 26 11.64 -1.95 12.80
CA VAL A 26 11.87 -3.40 12.65
C VAL A 26 12.27 -3.74 11.21
N LEU A 27 11.79 -2.96 10.25
CA LEU A 27 11.97 -3.23 8.82
C LEU A 27 13.34 -2.84 8.25
N LEU A 28 14.14 -2.03 8.98
CA LEU A 28 15.52 -1.73 8.60
C LEU A 28 16.39 -3.00 8.49
N ARG A 29 16.01 -4.08 9.19
CA ARG A 29 16.66 -5.40 9.13
C ARG A 29 16.15 -6.31 8.01
N LEU A 30 14.93 -6.09 7.52
CA LEU A 30 14.25 -6.99 6.58
C LEU A 30 14.45 -6.62 5.10
N GLY A 31 14.99 -5.43 4.82
CA GLY A 31 15.62 -5.06 3.54
C GLY A 31 14.67 -4.68 2.39
N LYS A 32 15.28 -4.49 1.21
CA LYS A 32 14.65 -4.10 -0.08
C LYS A 32 13.40 -4.90 -0.51
N PRO A 33 13.28 -6.23 -0.31
CA PRO A 33 12.12 -6.98 -0.82
C PRO A 33 10.79 -6.61 -0.14
N LEU A 34 10.83 -6.13 1.10
CA LEU A 34 9.63 -5.73 1.84
C LEU A 34 9.07 -4.39 1.36
N ILE A 35 9.94 -3.48 0.95
CA ILE A 35 9.56 -2.21 0.31
C ILE A 35 8.88 -2.47 -1.05
N PHE A 36 9.40 -3.45 -1.82
CA PHE A 36 8.76 -3.89 -3.06
C PHE A 36 7.35 -4.46 -2.82
N SER A 37 7.19 -5.26 -1.78
CA SER A 37 5.88 -5.81 -1.40
C SER A 37 4.92 -4.71 -0.99
N MET A 38 5.38 -3.72 -0.22
CA MET A 38 4.60 -2.54 0.13
C MET A 38 4.09 -1.79 -1.09
N PHE A 39 4.85 -1.73 -2.18
CA PHE A 39 4.39 -1.09 -3.41
C PHE A 39 3.40 -1.97 -4.19
N LEU A 40 3.62 -3.29 -4.24
CA LEU A 40 2.77 -4.23 -4.97
C LEU A 40 1.36 -4.35 -4.37
N PHE A 41 1.22 -4.41 -3.05
CA PHE A 41 -0.06 -4.68 -2.39
C PHE A 41 -1.12 -3.59 -2.65
N PRO A 42 -0.83 -2.28 -2.47
CA PRO A 42 -1.74 -1.20 -2.83
C PRO A 42 -2.07 -1.19 -4.32
N LEU A 43 -1.11 -1.54 -5.18
CA LEU A 43 -1.31 -1.60 -6.63
C LEU A 43 -2.32 -2.71 -7.00
N LEU A 44 -2.17 -3.90 -6.40
CA LEU A 44 -3.16 -4.99 -6.48
C LEU A 44 -4.52 -4.58 -5.88
N GLY A 45 -4.51 -3.79 -4.81
CA GLY A 45 -5.69 -3.21 -4.18
C GLY A 45 -6.47 -2.28 -5.10
N ILE A 46 -5.78 -1.43 -5.88
CA ILE A 46 -6.38 -0.58 -6.93
C ILE A 46 -6.95 -1.43 -8.05
N PHE A 47 -6.20 -2.40 -8.57
CA PHE A 47 -6.66 -3.28 -9.66
C PHE A 47 -7.91 -4.09 -9.27
N SER A 48 -7.94 -4.62 -8.05
CA SER A 48 -9.11 -5.32 -7.52
C SER A 48 -10.27 -4.36 -7.25
N GLY A 49 -9.98 -3.15 -6.78
CA GLY A 49 -10.96 -2.07 -6.62
C GLY A 49 -11.63 -1.71 -7.95
N LEU A 50 -10.87 -1.59 -9.05
CA LEU A 50 -11.39 -1.30 -10.38
C LEU A 50 -12.34 -2.39 -10.90
N LYS A 51 -12.09 -3.67 -10.59
CA LYS A 51 -12.96 -4.81 -10.93
C LYS A 51 -14.19 -4.96 -10.01
N ALA A 52 -14.28 -4.22 -8.90
CA ALA A 52 -15.44 -4.30 -8.02
C ALA A 52 -16.71 -3.65 -8.65
N LYS A 53 -17.89 -4.22 -8.34
CA LYS A 53 -19.21 -3.68 -8.70
C LYS A 53 -19.34 -2.20 -8.29
N LYS A 54 -20.05 -1.40 -9.10
CA LYS A 54 -20.30 0.04 -8.86
C LYS A 54 -20.89 0.26 -7.45
N GLY A 55 -20.28 1.14 -6.67
CA GLY A 55 -20.73 1.56 -5.35
C GLY A 55 -19.73 2.52 -4.69
N LEU A 56 -20.18 3.33 -3.72
CA LEU A 56 -19.33 4.29 -2.99
C LEU A 56 -18.07 3.65 -2.40
N MET A 57 -18.21 2.45 -1.82
CA MET A 57 -17.10 1.68 -1.24
C MET A 57 -15.98 1.36 -2.26
N LYS A 58 -16.30 1.24 -3.56
CA LYS A 58 -15.30 1.03 -4.60
C LYS A 58 -14.38 2.24 -4.72
N TRP A 59 -14.96 3.42 -4.85
CA TRP A 59 -14.23 4.67 -4.98
C TRP A 59 -13.37 4.94 -3.74
N LEU A 60 -13.95 4.70 -2.56
CA LEU A 60 -13.25 4.86 -1.30
C LEU A 60 -12.01 3.95 -1.23
N LEU A 61 -12.13 2.67 -1.58
CA LEU A 61 -11.01 1.72 -1.61
C LEU A 61 -9.94 2.09 -2.64
N ILE A 62 -10.33 2.56 -3.84
CA ILE A 62 -9.38 2.99 -4.86
C ILE A 62 -8.58 4.20 -4.37
N ILE A 63 -9.25 5.22 -3.83
CA ILE A 63 -8.60 6.42 -3.30
C ILE A 63 -7.64 6.06 -2.16
N LEU A 64 -8.06 5.19 -1.26
CA LEU A 64 -7.26 4.82 -0.09
C LEU A 64 -6.00 4.02 -0.49
N ASN A 65 -6.08 3.12 -1.47
CA ASN A 65 -4.90 2.46 -2.03
C ASN A 65 -4.02 3.42 -2.84
N PHE A 66 -4.59 4.42 -3.53
CA PHE A 66 -3.81 5.43 -4.25
C PHE A 66 -2.97 6.29 -3.29
N ILE A 67 -3.58 6.74 -2.19
CA ILE A 67 -2.88 7.48 -1.12
C ILE A 67 -1.74 6.63 -0.55
N ALA A 68 -1.96 5.33 -0.32
CA ALA A 68 -0.92 4.42 0.14
C ALA A 68 0.30 4.39 -0.80
N ILE A 69 0.08 4.31 -2.13
CA ILE A 69 1.16 4.37 -3.12
C ILE A 69 1.93 5.70 -3.04
N CYS A 70 1.21 6.82 -2.95
CA CYS A 70 1.83 8.14 -2.82
C CYS A 70 2.71 8.25 -1.56
N ILE A 71 2.23 7.74 -0.42
CA ILE A 71 2.99 7.75 0.84
C ILE A 71 4.27 6.92 0.71
N ILE A 72 4.20 5.71 0.16
CA ILE A 72 5.39 4.86 -0.04
C ILE A 72 6.37 5.53 -1.01
N GLY A 73 5.86 6.08 -2.11
CA GLY A 73 6.68 6.79 -3.10
C GLY A 73 7.40 7.97 -2.47
N TYR A 74 6.71 8.75 -1.63
CA TYR A 74 7.30 9.86 -0.90
C TYR A 74 8.39 9.39 0.07
N ILE A 75 8.14 8.32 0.85
CA ILE A 75 9.12 7.76 1.79
C ILE A 75 10.35 7.22 1.06
N LEU A 76 10.17 6.55 -0.08
CA LEU A 76 11.27 6.09 -0.93
C LEU A 76 12.12 7.26 -1.45
N LEU A 77 11.47 8.33 -1.90
CA LEU A 77 12.14 9.54 -2.38
C LEU A 77 12.94 10.19 -1.25
N LEU A 78 12.36 10.27 -0.05
CA LEU A 78 13.01 10.79 1.16
C LEU A 78 14.21 9.91 1.57
N ALA A 79 14.04 8.59 1.55
CA ALA A 79 15.10 7.64 1.88
C ALA A 79 16.26 7.73 0.86
N TYR A 80 15.96 7.91 -0.43
CA TYR A 80 16.98 8.08 -1.46
C TYR A 80 17.69 9.43 -1.34
N GLY A 81 16.96 10.52 -1.11
CA GLY A 81 17.52 11.86 -0.92
C GLY A 81 18.34 12.03 0.37
N ILE A 82 18.07 11.22 1.40
CA ILE A 82 18.92 11.14 2.60
C ILE A 82 20.16 10.29 2.35
N ALA A 83 20.10 9.25 1.50
CA ALA A 83 21.25 8.40 1.20
C ALA A 83 22.30 9.06 0.29
N GLU A 84 21.94 10.16 -0.38
CA GLU A 84 22.82 10.90 -1.30
C GLU A 84 23.51 12.12 -0.65
N ASN A 85 23.16 12.47 0.61
CA ASN A 85 23.81 13.51 1.41
C ASN A 85 24.70 12.93 2.51
#